data_AF-A0A1Q5LDT6-F1
#
_entry.id   AF-A0A1Q5LDT6-F1
#
_cell.length_a   1.000
_cell.length_b   1.000
_cell.length_c   1.000
_cell.angle_alpha   90.00
_cell.angle_beta   90.00
_cell.angle_gamma   90.00
#
_symmetry.space_group_name_H-M   'P 1'
#
loop_
_entity.id
_entity.type
_entity.pdbx_description
1 polymer ?
#
loop_
_entity_poly.entity_id
_entity_poly.type
_entity_poly.pdbx_seq_one_letter_code
_entity_poly.pdbx_strand_id
1 'polypeptide(L)'
;MTDADHLTLPGEVLRAAYGAFAAAVREIDDERSWAPTGCTGWAARDLVFHCLTDAQRALNALHLPTGAEPDRDAVTYWADWRQQDAAGRERAAQGRRFTRTVAGMFLHFGQLRELYLETVAAALHAADHVDPRQPVATQGHVLRAGDLLRTLAVEATIHHLDLGVSLTDLPGPSPEGLAEVRRTLDGLLGRPVPVPWDDAHYARAATGRAALTPAERAVLGPDAPRFPLFG
;
A
#
# COMPACT_ATOMS: atom_id res chain seq x y z
N MET A 1 -13.18 -18.38 27.51
CA MET A 1 -13.78 -18.47 26.17
C MET A 1 -13.32 -17.23 25.44
N THR A 2 -12.08 -17.28 24.96
CA THR A 2 -11.40 -16.15 24.31
C THR A 2 -11.88 -16.09 22.88
N ASP A 3 -12.42 -14.93 22.47
CA ASP A 3 -12.72 -14.61 21.08
C ASP A 3 -11.54 -15.06 20.21
N ALA A 4 -11.80 -16.05 19.37
CA ALA A 4 -10.96 -16.31 18.23
C ALA A 4 -11.15 -15.10 17.32
N ASP A 5 -10.25 -14.13 17.46
CA ASP A 5 -10.06 -13.03 16.54
C ASP A 5 -10.12 -13.64 15.13
N HIS A 6 -11.22 -13.43 14.43
CA HIS A 6 -11.41 -13.94 13.08
C HIS A 6 -10.40 -13.17 12.23
N LEU A 7 -9.18 -13.69 12.11
CA LEU A 7 -8.14 -13.10 11.28
C LEU A 7 -8.70 -13.07 9.86
N THR A 8 -9.13 -11.88 9.42
CA THR A 8 -9.66 -11.62 8.08
C THR A 8 -8.71 -12.25 7.06
N LEU A 9 -9.26 -13.05 6.15
CA LEU A 9 -8.44 -13.82 5.22
C LEU A 9 -7.66 -12.85 4.33
N PRO A 10 -6.42 -13.18 3.92
CA PRO A 10 -5.61 -12.27 3.10
C PRO A 10 -6.32 -11.75 1.84
N GLY A 11 -7.08 -12.62 1.15
CA GLY A 11 -7.87 -12.24 -0.01
C GLY A 11 -9.03 -11.29 0.31
N GLU A 12 -9.66 -11.41 1.49
CA GLU A 12 -10.71 -10.50 1.94
C GLU A 12 -10.15 -9.11 2.25
N VAL A 13 -8.99 -9.05 2.92
CA VAL A 13 -8.29 -7.78 3.21
C VAL A 13 -7.91 -7.07 1.91
N LEU A 14 -7.33 -7.81 0.94
CA LEU A 14 -6.99 -7.24 -0.36
C LEU A 14 -8.23 -6.76 -1.11
N ARG A 15 -9.32 -7.55 -1.12
CA ARG A 15 -10.59 -7.18 -1.75
C ARG A 15 -11.17 -5.89 -1.18
N ALA A 16 -11.15 -5.74 0.14
CA ALA A 16 -11.62 -4.52 0.79
C ALA A 16 -10.77 -3.31 0.37
N ALA A 17 -9.43 -3.41 0.45
CA ALA A 17 -8.53 -2.32 0.10
C ALA A 17 -8.61 -1.92 -1.38
N TYR A 18 -8.52 -2.90 -2.30
CA TYR A 18 -8.61 -2.65 -3.74
C TYR A 18 -10.00 -2.17 -4.14
N GLY A 19 -11.06 -2.71 -3.53
CA GLY A 19 -12.43 -2.28 -3.76
C GLY A 19 -12.67 -0.81 -3.38
N ALA A 20 -12.18 -0.40 -2.21
CA ALA A 20 -12.28 0.99 -1.75
C ALA A 20 -11.51 1.96 -2.66
N PHE A 21 -10.25 1.63 -3.00
CA PHE A 21 -9.47 2.48 -3.92
C PHE A 21 -10.08 2.53 -5.32
N ALA A 22 -10.57 1.40 -5.84
CA ALA A 22 -11.28 1.35 -7.13
C ALA A 22 -12.57 2.19 -7.12
N ALA A 23 -13.29 2.26 -6.00
CA ALA A 23 -14.44 3.15 -5.87
C ALA A 23 -14.03 4.63 -5.99
N ALA A 24 -12.97 5.05 -5.30
CA ALA A 24 -12.44 6.41 -5.41
C ALA A 24 -11.96 6.75 -6.84
N VAL A 25 -11.27 5.81 -7.51
CA VAL A 25 -10.77 5.99 -8.88
C VAL A 25 -11.89 6.16 -9.92
N ARG A 26 -13.07 5.56 -9.69
CA ARG A 26 -14.24 5.74 -10.59
C ARG A 26 -14.74 7.18 -10.64
N GLU A 27 -14.59 7.93 -9.56
CA GLU A 27 -15.06 9.31 -9.40
C GLU A 27 -14.08 10.36 -9.95
N ILE A 28 -12.92 9.94 -10.47
CA ILE A 28 -11.90 10.85 -11.02
C ILE A 28 -12.11 10.98 -12.54
N ASP A 29 -12.17 12.23 -12.99
CA ASP A 29 -12.20 12.63 -14.39
C ASP A 29 -10.82 13.16 -14.87
N ASP A 30 -10.73 13.56 -16.14
CA ASP A 30 -9.49 14.04 -16.74
C ASP A 30 -8.90 15.25 -15.99
N GLU A 31 -9.73 16.19 -15.53
CA GLU A 31 -9.27 17.39 -14.83
C GLU A 31 -8.79 17.06 -13.42
N ARG A 32 -9.62 16.36 -12.63
CA ARG A 32 -9.28 15.92 -11.26
C ARG A 32 -8.07 14.99 -11.23
N SER A 33 -7.79 14.26 -12.32
CA SER A 33 -6.62 13.38 -12.41
C SER A 33 -5.27 14.10 -12.26
N TRP A 34 -5.25 15.43 -12.46
CA TRP A 34 -4.06 16.28 -12.29
C TRP A 34 -3.91 16.85 -10.88
N ALA A 35 -4.87 16.63 -9.98
CA ALA A 35 -4.78 17.08 -8.60
C ALA A 35 -3.55 16.48 -7.91
N PRO A 36 -2.84 17.25 -7.06
CA PRO A 36 -1.69 16.74 -6.33
C PRO A 36 -2.11 15.70 -5.29
N THR A 37 -1.22 14.76 -4.98
CA THR A 37 -1.46 13.73 -3.94
C THR A 37 -0.52 13.92 -2.74
N GLY A 38 -0.70 13.13 -1.69
CA GLY A 38 0.26 13.01 -0.58
C GLY A 38 1.64 12.52 -1.02
N CYS A 39 1.74 11.82 -2.15
CA CYS A 39 3.01 11.45 -2.77
C CYS A 39 3.61 12.65 -3.49
N THR A 40 4.57 13.34 -2.84
CA THR A 40 5.20 14.54 -3.41
C THR A 40 5.74 14.31 -4.82
N GLY A 41 5.25 15.09 -5.77
CA GLY A 41 5.64 15.03 -7.18
C GLY A 41 4.72 14.19 -8.09
N TRP A 42 3.73 13.51 -7.50
CA TRP A 42 2.71 12.74 -8.21
C TRP A 42 1.34 13.41 -8.16
N ALA A 43 0.73 13.50 -9.33
CA ALA A 43 -0.70 13.76 -9.48
C ALA A 43 -1.51 12.48 -9.28
N ALA A 44 -2.83 12.60 -9.14
CA ALA A 44 -3.73 11.46 -8.96
C ALA A 44 -3.56 10.38 -10.06
N ARG A 45 -3.36 10.77 -11.33
CA ARG A 45 -3.06 9.81 -12.40
C ARG A 45 -1.75 9.06 -12.23
N ASP A 46 -0.72 9.71 -11.71
CA ASP A 46 0.59 9.08 -11.49
C ASP A 46 0.44 8.02 -10.40
N LEU A 47 -0.29 8.36 -9.33
CA LEU A 47 -0.59 7.45 -8.23
C LEU A 47 -1.46 6.26 -8.66
N VAL A 48 -2.49 6.49 -9.49
CA VAL A 48 -3.32 5.40 -10.05
C VAL A 48 -2.49 4.49 -10.95
N PHE A 49 -1.60 5.04 -11.77
CA PHE A 49 -0.68 4.24 -12.57
C PHE A 49 0.27 3.42 -11.70
N HIS A 50 0.79 3.99 -10.61
CA HIS A 50 1.58 3.24 -9.64
C HIS A 50 0.79 2.05 -9.06
N CYS A 51 -0.44 2.28 -8.57
CA CYS A 51 -1.30 1.21 -8.07
C CYS A 51 -1.66 0.17 -9.14
N LEU A 52 -1.80 0.56 -10.42
CA LEU A 52 -1.94 -0.37 -11.54
C LEU A 52 -0.73 -1.32 -11.63
N THR A 53 0.50 -0.80 -11.52
CA THR A 53 1.70 -1.64 -11.58
C THR A 53 1.77 -2.65 -10.43
N ASP A 54 1.17 -2.33 -9.28
CA ASP A 54 1.06 -3.25 -8.15
C ASP A 54 0.02 -4.35 -8.37
N ALA A 55 -1.12 -4.03 -9.00
CA ALA A 55 -2.07 -5.05 -9.43
C ALA A 55 -1.46 -5.98 -10.51
N GLN A 56 -0.65 -5.45 -11.42
CA GLN A 56 0.12 -6.25 -12.38
C GLN A 56 1.19 -7.11 -11.70
N ARG A 57 1.87 -6.58 -10.68
CA ARG A 57 2.81 -7.33 -9.83
C ARG A 57 2.13 -8.51 -9.15
N ALA A 58 0.91 -8.31 -8.63
CA ALA A 58 0.10 -9.38 -8.06
C ALA A 58 -0.18 -10.48 -9.10
N LEU A 59 -0.66 -10.11 -10.29
CA LEU A 59 -0.92 -11.08 -11.36
C LEU A 59 0.34 -11.89 -11.72
N ASN A 60 1.49 -11.24 -11.89
CA ASN A 60 2.73 -11.93 -12.21
C ASN A 60 3.12 -12.94 -11.11
N ALA A 61 3.14 -12.51 -9.85
CA ALA A 61 3.57 -13.35 -8.74
C ALA A 61 2.63 -14.53 -8.50
N LEU A 62 1.31 -14.31 -8.56
CA LEU A 62 0.31 -15.36 -8.30
C LEU A 62 0.24 -16.42 -9.40
N HIS A 63 0.66 -16.10 -10.63
CA HIS A 63 0.67 -17.05 -11.76
C HIS A 63 2.06 -17.65 -12.05
N LEU A 64 3.11 -17.19 -11.36
CA LEU A 64 4.47 -17.69 -11.49
C LEU A 64 5.01 -18.12 -10.12
N PRO A 65 4.46 -19.21 -9.53
CA PRO A 65 4.92 -19.69 -8.24
C PRO A 65 6.36 -20.19 -8.31
N THR A 66 7.02 -20.21 -7.16
CA THR A 66 8.41 -20.66 -7.02
C THR A 66 8.52 -21.82 -6.04
N GLY A 67 9.55 -22.64 -6.22
CA GLY A 67 9.93 -23.71 -5.27
C GLY A 67 10.93 -23.24 -4.19
N ALA A 68 11.35 -21.97 -4.23
CA ALA A 68 12.23 -21.39 -3.22
C ALA A 68 11.49 -21.18 -1.89
N GLU A 69 12.22 -21.28 -0.78
CA GLU A 69 11.66 -21.02 0.55
C GLU A 69 11.38 -19.52 0.77
N PRO A 70 10.27 -19.14 1.42
CA PRO A 70 10.00 -17.76 1.78
C PRO A 70 11.10 -17.15 2.67
N ASP A 71 11.55 -15.94 2.32
CA ASP A 71 12.56 -15.16 3.04
C ASP A 71 11.98 -13.90 3.70
N ARG A 72 10.71 -13.59 3.40
CA ARG A 72 9.93 -12.49 3.95
C ARG A 72 8.49 -12.95 4.23
N ASP A 73 7.86 -12.24 5.16
CA ASP A 73 6.43 -12.32 5.46
C ASP A 73 5.76 -10.94 5.26
N ALA A 74 4.47 -10.85 5.57
CA ALA A 74 3.70 -9.61 5.39
C ALA A 74 4.21 -8.40 6.19
N VAL A 75 5.05 -8.60 7.21
CA VAL A 75 5.59 -7.54 8.08
C VAL A 75 7.05 -7.23 7.72
N THR A 76 7.89 -8.27 7.68
CA THR A 76 9.33 -8.16 7.45
C THR A 76 9.68 -7.67 6.06
N TYR A 77 8.80 -7.85 5.07
CA TYR A 77 8.92 -7.25 3.73
C TYR A 77 9.14 -5.73 3.79
N TRP A 78 8.53 -5.04 4.76
CA TRP A 78 8.61 -3.59 4.91
C TRP A 78 9.91 -3.07 5.52
N ALA A 79 10.73 -3.95 6.11
CA ALA A 79 11.98 -3.55 6.76
C ALA A 79 12.98 -2.91 5.79
N ASP A 80 12.98 -3.36 4.53
CA ASP A 80 13.86 -2.86 3.46
C ASP A 80 13.42 -1.47 2.94
N TRP A 81 12.27 -0.96 3.38
CA TRP A 81 11.68 0.33 2.99
C TRP A 81 11.78 1.42 4.08
N ARG A 82 12.55 1.16 5.15
CA ARG A 82 12.70 2.05 6.32
C ARG A 82 13.51 3.31 6.09
N GLN A 83 14.58 3.21 5.31
CA GLN A 83 15.57 4.28 5.17
C GLN A 83 16.15 4.24 3.75
N GLN A 84 15.75 5.21 2.94
CA GLN A 84 16.35 5.42 1.64
C GLN A 84 17.68 6.15 1.87
N ASP A 85 18.80 5.42 1.83
CA ASP A 85 20.14 6.01 1.70
C ASP A 85 20.22 6.88 0.42
N ALA A 86 21.38 7.45 0.11
CA ALA A 86 21.50 8.30 -1.08
C ALA A 86 21.06 7.56 -2.37
N ALA A 87 21.44 6.28 -2.50
CA ALA A 87 21.08 5.46 -3.64
C ALA A 87 19.58 5.12 -3.68
N GLY A 88 18.96 4.85 -2.52
CA GLY A 88 17.54 4.64 -2.38
C GLY A 88 16.74 5.87 -2.79
N ARG A 89 17.15 7.06 -2.33
CA ARG A 89 16.48 8.32 -2.70
C ARG A 89 16.55 8.57 -4.21
N GLU A 90 17.66 8.22 -4.83
CA GLU A 90 17.82 8.29 -6.27
C GLU A 90 16.91 7.29 -7.00
N ARG A 91 16.87 6.01 -6.58
CA ARG A 91 15.93 5.01 -7.13
C ARG A 91 14.48 5.45 -7.01
N ALA A 92 14.08 5.98 -5.85
CA ALA A 92 12.74 6.52 -5.63
C ALA A 92 12.45 7.71 -6.57
N ALA A 93 13.41 8.60 -6.79
CA ALA A 93 13.26 9.72 -7.74
C ALA A 93 13.12 9.22 -9.19
N GLN A 94 13.89 8.21 -9.58
CA GLN A 94 13.78 7.57 -10.89
C GLN A 94 12.42 6.89 -11.07
N GLY A 95 11.94 6.15 -10.06
CA GLY A 95 10.62 5.54 -10.05
C GLY A 95 9.50 6.57 -10.16
N ARG A 96 9.60 7.69 -9.44
CA ARG A 96 8.65 8.81 -9.57
C ARG A 96 8.62 9.39 -10.97
N ARG A 97 9.80 9.62 -11.57
CA ARG A 97 9.92 10.12 -12.94
C ARG A 97 9.30 9.14 -13.95
N PHE A 98 9.64 7.86 -13.86
CA PHE A 98 9.10 6.82 -14.74
C PHE A 98 7.57 6.79 -14.68
N THR A 99 7.01 6.71 -13.46
CA THR A 99 5.57 6.67 -13.21
C THR A 99 4.87 7.86 -13.85
N ARG A 100 5.38 9.08 -13.61
CA ARG A 100 4.82 10.30 -14.19
C ARG A 100 4.91 10.33 -15.72
N THR A 101 6.03 9.89 -16.29
CA THR A 101 6.19 9.85 -17.74
C THR A 101 5.17 8.90 -18.37
N VAL A 102 5.03 7.67 -17.85
CA VAL A 102 4.09 6.69 -18.43
C VAL A 102 2.63 7.08 -18.17
N ALA A 103 2.29 7.53 -16.97
CA ALA A 103 0.95 8.02 -16.65
C ALA A 103 0.54 9.21 -17.54
N GLY A 104 1.50 10.08 -17.90
CA GLY A 104 1.31 11.18 -18.83
C GLY A 104 1.08 10.77 -20.28
N MET A 105 1.40 9.52 -20.67
CA MET A 105 1.17 9.00 -22.03
C MET A 105 -0.28 8.60 -22.28
N PHE A 106 -1.08 8.39 -21.21
CA PHE A 106 -2.52 8.20 -21.35
C PHE A 106 -3.17 9.53 -21.74
N LEU A 107 -3.72 9.57 -22.97
CA LEU A 107 -4.35 10.77 -23.51
C LEU A 107 -5.55 11.20 -22.68
N HIS A 108 -6.36 10.22 -22.25
CA HIS A 108 -7.50 10.41 -21.36
C HIS A 108 -7.32 9.56 -20.11
N PHE A 109 -7.60 10.14 -18.94
CA PHE A 109 -7.58 9.42 -17.68
C PHE A 109 -8.56 8.24 -17.69
N GLY A 110 -9.67 8.33 -18.43
CA GLY A 110 -10.60 7.22 -18.63
C GLY A 110 -9.92 5.92 -19.09
N GLN A 111 -8.90 6.01 -19.96
CA GLN A 111 -8.14 4.86 -20.44
C GLN A 111 -7.31 4.19 -19.33
N LEU A 112 -6.65 5.00 -18.51
CA LEU A 112 -5.88 4.52 -17.36
C LEU A 112 -6.81 3.94 -16.30
N ARG A 113 -7.94 4.60 -16.04
CA ARG A 113 -8.98 4.15 -15.11
C ARG A 113 -9.52 2.78 -15.51
N GLU A 114 -9.91 2.59 -16.76
CA GLU A 114 -10.43 1.30 -17.25
C GLU A 114 -9.38 0.19 -17.10
N LEU A 115 -8.15 0.44 -17.55
CA LEU A 115 -7.05 -0.52 -17.39
C LEU A 115 -6.79 -0.87 -15.92
N TYR A 116 -6.81 0.11 -15.03
CA TYR A 116 -6.68 -0.10 -13.58
C TYR A 116 -7.81 -0.99 -13.05
N LEU A 117 -9.07 -0.66 -13.36
CA LEU A 117 -10.24 -1.40 -12.85
C LEU A 117 -10.27 -2.85 -13.36
N GLU A 118 -9.95 -3.08 -14.62
CA GLU A 118 -9.87 -4.44 -15.20
C GLU A 118 -8.73 -5.25 -14.57
N THR A 119 -7.56 -4.64 -14.40
CA THR A 119 -6.40 -5.30 -13.80
C THR A 119 -6.65 -5.65 -12.34
N VAL A 120 -7.28 -4.74 -11.58
CA VAL A 120 -7.72 -5.00 -10.20
C VAL A 120 -8.71 -6.15 -10.14
N ALA A 121 -9.71 -6.19 -11.02
CA ALA A 121 -10.67 -7.29 -11.06
C ALA A 121 -9.98 -8.63 -11.32
N ALA A 122 -9.01 -8.67 -12.25
CA ALA A 122 -8.22 -9.86 -12.52
C ALA A 122 -7.33 -10.27 -11.34
N ALA A 123 -6.67 -9.31 -10.69
CA ALA A 123 -5.82 -9.57 -9.52
C ALA A 123 -6.65 -10.12 -8.35
N LEU A 124 -7.84 -9.58 -8.10
CA LEU A 124 -8.76 -10.09 -7.07
C LEU A 124 -9.27 -11.49 -7.41
N HIS A 125 -9.57 -11.76 -8.68
CA HIS A 125 -9.93 -13.12 -9.11
C HIS A 125 -8.79 -14.11 -8.86
N ALA A 126 -7.55 -13.75 -9.19
CA ALA A 126 -6.39 -14.60 -8.93
C ALA A 126 -6.17 -14.82 -7.42
N ALA A 127 -6.36 -13.77 -6.61
CA ALA A 127 -6.26 -13.85 -5.16
C ALA A 127 -7.28 -14.81 -4.52
N ASP A 128 -8.47 -14.95 -5.09
CA ASP A 128 -9.48 -15.91 -4.61
C ASP A 128 -9.12 -17.38 -4.89
N HIS A 129 -8.28 -17.63 -5.89
CA HIS A 129 -8.00 -18.98 -6.40
C HIS A 129 -6.60 -19.50 -6.05
N VAL A 130 -5.74 -18.67 -5.46
CA VAL A 130 -4.39 -19.08 -5.05
C VAL A 130 -4.40 -19.82 -3.70
N ASP A 131 -3.56 -20.85 -3.52
CA ASP A 131 -3.28 -21.37 -2.18
C ASP A 131 -2.49 -20.29 -1.41
N PRO A 132 -3.01 -19.73 -0.30
CA PRO A 132 -2.34 -18.65 0.42
C PRO A 132 -0.98 -19.07 1.01
N ARG A 133 -0.64 -20.36 1.04
CA ARG A 133 0.66 -20.88 1.50
C ARG A 133 1.67 -21.06 0.38
N GLN A 134 1.28 -20.92 -0.89
CA GLN A 134 2.16 -21.11 -2.04
C GLN A 134 3.27 -20.06 -2.05
N PRO A 135 4.56 -20.45 -2.17
CA PRO A 135 5.64 -19.50 -2.33
C PRO A 135 5.59 -18.80 -3.70
N VAL A 136 5.74 -17.47 -3.68
CA VAL A 136 5.76 -16.61 -4.87
C VAL A 136 6.92 -15.64 -4.78
N ALA A 137 7.54 -15.34 -5.93
CA ALA A 137 8.65 -14.40 -6.02
C ALA A 137 8.15 -13.01 -6.42
N THR A 138 8.62 -11.97 -5.73
CA THR A 138 8.31 -10.57 -6.05
C THR A 138 9.45 -9.66 -5.58
N GLN A 139 9.87 -8.73 -6.44
CA GLN A 139 10.87 -7.70 -6.09
C GLN A 139 12.15 -8.22 -5.40
N GLY A 140 12.62 -9.40 -5.79
CA GLY A 140 13.83 -10.01 -5.21
C GLY A 140 13.62 -10.78 -3.91
N HIS A 141 12.38 -10.89 -3.43
CA HIS A 141 11.98 -11.66 -2.25
C HIS A 141 11.08 -12.83 -2.62
N VAL A 142 10.98 -13.79 -1.70
CA VAL A 142 10.01 -14.88 -1.75
C VAL A 142 9.10 -14.77 -0.54
N LEU A 143 7.80 -14.71 -0.79
CA LEU A 143 6.75 -14.66 0.23
C LEU A 143 5.78 -15.81 0.03
N ARG A 144 4.97 -16.11 1.03
CA ARG A 144 3.73 -16.86 0.79
C ARG A 144 2.76 -15.95 0.03
N ALA A 145 1.92 -16.53 -0.84
CA ALA A 145 0.92 -15.78 -1.59
C ALA A 145 0.05 -14.94 -0.65
N GLY A 146 -0.42 -15.50 0.47
CA GLY A 146 -1.20 -14.77 1.47
C GLY A 146 -0.45 -13.58 2.10
N ASP A 147 0.87 -13.69 2.28
CA ASP A 147 1.68 -12.57 2.77
C ASP A 147 1.79 -11.46 1.72
N LEU A 148 1.99 -11.82 0.45
CA LEU A 148 1.97 -10.85 -0.66
C LEU A 148 0.61 -10.14 -0.78
N LEU A 149 -0.52 -10.84 -0.62
CA LEU A 149 -1.84 -10.20 -0.68
C LEU A 149 -1.99 -9.14 0.42
N ARG A 150 -1.44 -9.40 1.62
CA ARG A 150 -1.44 -8.44 2.73
C ARG A 150 -0.55 -7.23 2.44
N THR A 151 0.65 -7.41 1.87
CA THR A 151 1.50 -6.26 1.51
C THR A 151 0.85 -5.37 0.44
N LEU A 152 0.19 -5.98 -0.55
CA LEU A 152 -0.58 -5.23 -1.57
C LEU A 152 -1.76 -4.45 -0.96
N ALA A 153 -2.41 -4.99 0.07
CA ALA A 153 -3.47 -4.28 0.78
C ALA A 153 -2.95 -3.08 1.58
N VAL A 154 -1.77 -3.20 2.20
CA VAL A 154 -1.07 -2.10 2.88
C VAL A 154 -0.73 -0.99 1.88
N GLU A 155 -0.12 -1.33 0.74
CA GLU A 155 0.19 -0.37 -0.34
C GLU A 155 -1.06 0.39 -0.79
N ALA A 156 -2.12 -0.32 -1.17
CA ALA A 156 -3.35 0.30 -1.65
C ALA A 156 -3.99 1.20 -0.59
N THR A 157 -4.00 0.79 0.68
CA THR A 157 -4.59 1.58 1.77
C THR A 157 -3.81 2.87 2.00
N ILE A 158 -2.49 2.80 2.00
CA ILE A 158 -1.61 3.96 2.19
C ILE A 158 -1.76 4.93 1.03
N HIS A 159 -1.74 4.43 -0.20
CA HIS A 159 -1.94 5.26 -1.37
C HIS A 159 -3.36 5.78 -1.51
N HIS A 160 -4.36 5.13 -0.93
CA HIS A 160 -5.69 5.70 -0.78
C HIS A 160 -5.67 6.94 0.12
N LEU A 161 -4.93 6.89 1.24
CA LEU A 161 -4.73 8.07 2.09
C LEU A 161 -4.02 9.20 1.32
N ASP A 162 -3.05 8.87 0.46
CA ASP A 162 -2.34 9.85 -0.38
C ASP A 162 -3.25 10.49 -1.44
N LEU A 163 -4.15 9.70 -2.04
CA LEU A 163 -5.11 10.19 -3.03
C LEU A 163 -6.08 11.21 -2.44
N GLY A 164 -6.54 10.96 -1.20
CA GLY A 164 -7.52 11.80 -0.50
C GLY A 164 -6.99 13.14 0.03
N VAL A 165 -5.70 13.45 -0.12
CA VAL A 165 -5.11 14.70 0.39
C VAL A 165 -5.70 15.94 -0.29
N SER A 166 -5.85 15.92 -1.61
CA SER A 166 -6.42 17.04 -2.37
C SER A 166 -7.83 16.77 -2.88
N LEU A 167 -8.22 15.50 -2.96
CA LEU A 167 -9.54 15.05 -3.41
C LEU A 167 -10.37 14.59 -2.21
N THR A 168 -10.64 15.52 -1.29
CA THR A 168 -11.22 15.24 0.03
C THR A 168 -12.69 14.78 -0.01
N ASP A 169 -13.37 14.96 -1.15
CA ASP A 169 -14.73 14.50 -1.40
C ASP A 169 -14.82 13.02 -1.81
N LEU A 170 -13.67 12.38 -2.09
CA LEU A 170 -13.64 10.95 -2.44
C LEU A 170 -13.87 10.06 -1.21
N PRO A 171 -14.43 8.84 -1.41
CA PRO A 171 -14.47 7.83 -0.36
C PRO A 171 -13.08 7.54 0.21
N GLY A 172 -13.00 7.30 1.51
CA GLY A 172 -11.76 6.95 2.19
C GLY A 172 -11.39 5.45 2.11
N PRO A 173 -10.24 5.05 2.68
CA PRO A 173 -9.81 3.65 2.72
C PRO A 173 -10.76 2.74 3.50
N SER A 174 -10.76 1.46 3.16
CA SER A 174 -11.52 0.43 3.88
C SER A 174 -11.01 0.25 5.32
N PRO A 175 -11.90 -0.01 6.31
CA PRO A 175 -11.49 -0.36 7.67
C PRO A 175 -10.54 -1.56 7.75
N GLU A 176 -10.76 -2.60 6.93
CA GLU A 176 -9.93 -3.81 6.91
C GLU A 176 -8.50 -3.50 6.44
N GLY A 177 -8.37 -2.67 5.42
CA GLY A 177 -7.07 -2.17 4.94
C GLY A 177 -6.34 -1.35 6.01
N LEU A 178 -7.05 -0.45 6.71
CA LEU A 178 -6.48 0.34 7.80
C LEU A 178 -6.02 -0.53 8.98
N ALA A 179 -6.82 -1.54 9.34
CA ALA A 179 -6.45 -2.52 10.36
C ALA A 179 -5.21 -3.33 9.96
N GLU A 180 -5.08 -3.69 8.68
CA GLU A 180 -3.90 -4.40 8.16
C GLU A 180 -2.64 -3.51 8.16
N VAL A 181 -2.76 -2.22 7.85
CA VAL A 181 -1.69 -1.24 8.01
C VAL A 181 -1.25 -1.17 9.48
N ARG A 182 -2.21 -1.04 10.42
CA ARG A 182 -1.90 -1.07 11.86
C ARG A 182 -1.16 -2.34 12.25
N ARG A 183 -1.66 -3.52 11.87
CA ARG A 183 -1.04 -4.83 12.17
C ARG A 183 0.40 -4.88 11.69
N THR A 184 0.66 -4.37 10.49
CA THR A 184 2.00 -4.30 9.89
C THR A 184 2.91 -3.37 10.66
N LEU A 185 2.43 -2.16 11.00
CA LEU A 185 3.20 -1.16 11.72
C LEU A 185 3.51 -1.58 13.17
N ASP A 186 2.55 -2.19 13.86
CA ASP A 186 2.74 -2.75 15.20
C ASP A 186 3.78 -3.89 15.16
N GLY A 187 3.74 -4.75 14.13
CA GLY A 187 4.75 -5.78 13.90
C GLY A 187 6.15 -5.20 13.66
N LEU A 188 6.26 -4.15 12.85
CA LEU A 188 7.51 -3.43 12.61
C LEU A 188 8.03 -2.71 13.86
N LEU A 189 7.14 -2.18 14.68
CA LEU A 189 7.47 -1.56 15.98
C LEU A 189 7.90 -2.62 17.00
N GLY A 190 7.32 -3.82 16.90
CA GLY A 190 7.49 -4.96 17.80
C GLY A 190 6.44 -5.01 18.92
N ARG A 191 5.47 -4.09 18.92
CA ARG A 191 4.40 -3.93 19.91
C ARG A 191 3.35 -2.94 19.40
N PRO A 192 2.13 -2.95 19.96
CA PRO A 192 1.16 -1.90 19.70
C PRO A 192 1.73 -0.50 19.98
N VAL A 193 1.44 0.46 19.10
CA VAL A 193 1.84 1.86 19.30
C VAL A 193 1.32 2.39 20.64
N PRO A 194 2.17 3.00 21.50
CA PRO A 194 1.75 3.46 22.83
C PRO A 194 1.01 4.80 22.80
N VAL A 195 0.67 5.30 21.62
CA VAL A 195 0.00 6.59 21.41
C VAL A 195 -1.44 6.31 21.00
N PRO A 196 -2.45 7.01 21.56
CA PRO A 196 -3.87 6.76 21.29
C PRO A 196 -4.30 7.33 19.93
N TRP A 197 -3.63 6.90 18.86
CA TRP A 197 -3.94 7.27 17.49
C TRP A 197 -5.00 6.38 16.87
N ASP A 198 -5.87 6.99 16.07
CA ASP A 198 -6.65 6.22 15.10
C ASP A 198 -5.76 5.61 14.02
N ASP A 199 -6.31 4.66 13.26
CA ASP A 199 -5.55 3.89 12.27
C ASP A 199 -4.99 4.78 11.14
N ALA A 200 -5.76 5.80 10.74
CA ALA A 200 -5.37 6.67 9.63
C ALA A 200 -4.24 7.61 10.03
N HIS A 201 -4.26 8.16 11.24
CA HIS A 201 -3.16 8.96 11.77
C HIS A 201 -1.94 8.11 12.04
N TYR A 202 -2.11 6.90 12.59
CA TYR A 202 -0.98 5.99 12.78
C TYR A 202 -0.32 5.64 11.45
N ALA A 203 -1.11 5.31 10.41
CA ALA A 203 -0.62 5.08 9.06
C ALA A 203 0.17 6.28 8.53
N ARG A 204 -0.37 7.50 8.64
CA ARG A 204 0.32 8.71 8.14
C ARG A 204 1.61 9.01 8.91
N ALA A 205 1.58 8.96 10.24
CA ALA A 205 2.73 9.27 11.08
C ALA A 205 3.84 8.22 10.93
N ALA A 206 3.48 6.94 10.98
CA ALA A 206 4.44 5.83 10.88
C ALA A 206 4.99 5.63 9.47
N THR A 207 4.41 6.27 8.45
CA THR A 207 4.91 6.19 7.07
C THR A 207 5.44 7.52 6.53
N GLY A 208 5.68 8.50 7.42
CA GLY A 208 6.34 9.76 7.06
C GLY A 208 5.45 10.80 6.36
N ARG A 209 4.14 10.52 6.24
CA ARG A 209 3.14 11.41 5.65
C ARG A 209 2.63 12.46 6.64
N ALA A 210 2.85 12.25 7.94
CA ALA A 210 2.59 13.23 8.99
C ALA A 210 3.80 13.34 9.93
N ALA A 211 4.18 14.57 10.28
CA ALA A 211 5.24 14.79 11.26
C ALA A 211 4.74 14.51 12.67
N LEU A 212 5.57 13.83 13.47
CA LEU A 212 5.30 13.68 14.91
C LEU A 212 5.29 15.06 15.59
N THR A 213 4.40 15.24 16.56
CA THR A 213 4.38 16.39 17.48
C THR A 213 5.37 16.18 18.64
N PRO A 214 5.76 17.24 19.37
CA PRO A 214 6.59 17.08 20.57
C PRO A 214 5.98 16.17 21.64
N ALA A 215 4.66 16.21 21.82
CA ALA A 215 3.95 15.36 22.78
C ALA A 215 3.98 13.89 22.37
N GLU A 216 3.73 13.58 21.10
CA GLU A 216 3.80 12.21 20.57
C GLU A 216 5.22 11.66 20.66
N ARG A 217 6.25 12.47 20.36
CA ARG A 217 7.66 12.09 20.55
C ARG A 217 7.97 11.73 22.01
N ALA A 218 7.42 12.48 22.97
CA ALA A 218 7.62 12.19 24.39
C ALA A 218 6.98 10.86 24.81
N VAL A 219 5.79 10.52 24.29
CA VAL A 219 5.12 9.24 24.57
C VAL A 219 5.83 8.06 23.88
N LEU A 220 6.28 8.23 22.63
CA LEU A 220 7.05 7.22 21.90
C LEU A 220 8.42 6.95 22.54
N GLY A 221 9.02 7.97 23.16
CA GLY A 221 10.29 7.86 23.86
C GLY A 221 11.40 7.29 22.95
N PRO A 222 12.07 6.18 23.33
CA PRO A 222 13.12 5.56 22.53
C PRO A 222 12.68 5.10 21.13
N ASP A 223 11.39 4.91 20.88
CA ASP A 223 10.89 4.51 19.56
C ASP A 223 10.74 5.70 18.60
N ALA A 224 10.70 6.95 19.09
CA ALA A 224 10.50 8.12 18.24
C ALA A 224 11.50 8.25 17.08
N PRO A 225 12.82 7.97 17.25
CA PRO A 225 13.79 8.01 16.15
C PRO A 225 13.63 6.88 15.12
N ARG A 226 12.81 5.86 15.39
CA ARG A 226 12.52 4.77 14.44
C ARG A 226 11.47 5.19 13.41
N PHE A 227 10.78 6.31 13.60
CA PHE A 227 9.77 6.82 12.68
C PHE A 227 10.42 7.68 11.58
N PRO A 228 10.00 7.54 10.31
CA PRO A 228 8.96 6.62 9.84
C PRO A 228 9.42 5.15 9.86
N LEU A 229 8.48 4.23 10.13
CA LEU A 229 8.70 2.79 10.14
C LEU A 229 8.85 2.18 8.74
N PHE A 230 8.42 2.89 7.68
CA PHE A 230 8.77 2.72 6.26
C PHE A 230 8.27 3.95 5.46
N GLY A 231 8.72 4.18 4.22
CA GLY A 231 8.21 5.27 3.40
C GLY A 231 8.92 5.51 2.07
#